data_AF-A0A136KIN8-F1
#
_entry.id   AF-A0A136KIN8-F1
#
_cell.length_a   1.000
_cell.length_b   1.000
_cell.length_c   1.000
_cell.angle_alpha   90.00
_cell.angle_beta   90.00
_cell.angle_gamma   90.00
#
_symmetry.space_group_name_H-M   'P 1'
#
loop_
_entity.id
_entity.type
_entity.pdbx_description
1 polymer ?
#
loop_
_entity_poly.entity_id
_entity_poly.type
_entity_poly.pdbx_seq_one_letter_code
_entity_poly.pdbx_strand_id
1 'polypeptide(L)'
;MTSHPIISTLRDLVYGKEEAEYIQAFESTHMFGDMEGMVEKVWGKNEIEKHYRELFKEWHGILSKELTKEEKMQQILYGYIKMLRTDPGLPPSLVGKKWISFEAFNIYKEIRGILLAI
;
A
#
# COMPACT_ATOMS: atom_id res chain seq x y z
N MET A 1 3.48 2.58 -15.68
CA MET A 1 4.73 2.94 -15.00
C MET A 1 4.64 2.38 -13.59
N THR A 2 5.56 1.51 -13.22
CA THR A 2 5.67 0.97 -11.86
C THR A 2 6.85 1.67 -11.20
N SER A 3 6.60 2.34 -10.08
CA SER A 3 7.64 2.95 -9.24
C SER A 3 8.42 1.90 -8.43
N HIS A 4 7.99 0.64 -8.49
CA HIS A 4 8.66 -0.48 -7.87
C HIS A 4 9.83 -0.95 -8.76
N PRO A 5 11.02 -1.24 -8.20
CA PRO A 5 12.21 -1.63 -8.95
C PRO A 5 12.13 -3.10 -9.41
N ILE A 6 11.05 -3.46 -10.11
CA ILE A 6 10.82 -4.82 -10.60
C ILE A 6 11.52 -5.09 -11.92
N ILE A 7 12.19 -4.12 -12.53
CA ILE A 7 12.82 -4.29 -13.85
C ILE A 7 13.96 -5.31 -13.80
N SER A 8 14.79 -5.31 -12.76
CA SER A 8 15.81 -6.33 -12.56
C SER A 8 15.18 -7.72 -12.41
N THR A 9 14.22 -7.85 -11.50
CA THR A 9 13.50 -9.12 -11.27
C THR A 9 12.78 -9.62 -12.51
N LEU A 10 12.16 -8.73 -13.29
CA LEU A 10 11.46 -9.06 -14.52
C LEU A 10 12.45 -9.56 -15.58
N ARG A 11 13.60 -8.88 -15.74
CA ARG A 11 14.68 -9.30 -16.65
C ARG A 11 15.23 -10.67 -16.27
N ASP A 12 15.46 -10.92 -14.98
CA ASP A 12 15.91 -12.23 -14.50
C ASP A 12 14.90 -13.34 -14.79
N LEU A 13 13.60 -13.04 -14.68
CA LEU A 13 12.53 -14.04 -14.83
C LEU A 13 12.28 -14.48 -16.28
N VAL A 14 12.62 -13.60 -17.23
CA VAL A 14 12.42 -13.82 -18.68
C VAL A 14 13.74 -14.08 -19.41
N TYR A 15 14.88 -14.02 -18.70
CA TYR A 15 16.19 -14.29 -19.26
C TYR A 15 16.24 -15.69 -19.89
N GLY A 16 16.61 -15.75 -21.18
CA GLY A 16 16.75 -17.01 -21.92
C GLY A 16 15.45 -17.65 -22.40
N LYS A 17 14.31 -16.94 -22.35
CA LYS A 17 13.03 -17.41 -22.90
C LYS A 17 12.59 -16.56 -24.11
N GLU A 18 11.77 -17.13 -25.00
CA GLU A 18 11.22 -16.41 -26.17
C GLU A 18 10.42 -15.16 -25.77
N GLU A 19 9.79 -15.17 -24.59
CA GLU A 19 9.01 -14.06 -24.05
C GLU A 19 9.84 -12.79 -23.86
N ALA A 20 11.18 -12.89 -23.76
CA ALA A 20 12.07 -11.74 -23.67
C ALA A 20 11.99 -10.84 -24.91
N GLU A 21 11.72 -11.40 -26.10
CA GLU A 21 11.61 -10.63 -27.35
C GLU A 21 10.34 -9.75 -27.39
N TYR A 22 9.34 -10.07 -26.58
CA TYR A 22 8.06 -9.37 -26.52
C TYR A 22 7.97 -8.36 -25.38
N ILE A 23 9.00 -8.25 -24.53
CA ILE A 23 9.00 -7.38 -23.34
C ILE A 23 9.97 -6.22 -23.54
N GLN A 24 9.44 -5.01 -23.57
CA GLN A 24 10.23 -3.78 -23.60
C GLN A 24 10.13 -3.04 -22.26
N ALA A 25 11.22 -3.04 -21.49
CA ALA A 25 11.30 -2.35 -20.21
C ALA A 25 12.00 -0.99 -20.38
N PHE A 26 11.34 0.09 -19.94
CA PHE A 26 11.88 1.45 -19.99
C PHE A 26 12.11 1.96 -18.56
N GLU A 27 13.30 2.51 -18.32
CA GLU A 27 13.63 3.26 -17.10
C GLU A 27 13.71 4.73 -17.44
N SER A 28 13.07 5.58 -16.63
CA SER A 28 13.20 7.03 -16.72
C SER A 28 13.58 7.57 -15.34
N THR A 29 14.73 8.24 -15.27
CA THR A 29 15.25 8.89 -14.06
C THR A 29 14.92 10.38 -14.00
N HIS A 30 14.50 10.98 -15.11
CA HIS A 30 14.20 12.40 -15.22
C HIS A 30 12.80 12.62 -15.78
N MET A 31 11.82 12.66 -14.87
CA MET A 31 10.52 13.23 -15.15
C MET A 31 10.61 14.74 -14.96
N PHE A 32 10.75 15.50 -16.05
CA PHE A 32 10.59 16.97 -16.01
C PHE A 32 9.08 17.26 -15.84
N GLY A 33 8.66 17.85 -14.72
CA GLY A 33 7.26 18.23 -14.49
C GLY A 33 6.81 18.18 -13.03
N ASP A 34 5.52 18.45 -12.81
CA ASP A 34 4.85 18.31 -11.51
C ASP A 34 4.70 16.83 -11.13
N MET A 35 5.64 16.35 -10.32
CA MET A 35 5.66 14.99 -9.80
C MET A 35 4.41 14.65 -8.98
N GLU A 36 3.85 15.62 -8.25
CA GLU A 36 2.62 15.39 -7.48
C GLU A 36 1.44 15.15 -8.42
N GLY A 37 1.30 15.98 -9.46
CA GLY A 37 0.27 15.80 -10.48
C GLY A 37 0.37 14.49 -11.25
N MET A 38 1.59 13.98 -11.49
CA MET A 38 1.79 12.67 -12.13
C MET A 38 1.47 11.52 -11.18
N VAL A 39 1.91 11.61 -9.91
CA VAL A 39 1.61 10.60 -8.89
C VAL A 39 0.10 10.46 -8.71
N GLU A 40 -0.62 11.57 -8.67
CA GLU A 40 -2.08 11.57 -8.59
C GLU A 40 -2.72 10.91 -9.82
N LYS A 41 -2.29 11.26 -11.04
CA LYS A 41 -2.88 10.71 -12.27
C LYS A 41 -2.64 9.22 -12.48
N VAL A 42 -1.50 8.70 -12.05
CA VAL A 42 -1.10 7.31 -12.30
C VAL A 42 -1.58 6.37 -11.20
N TRP A 43 -1.61 6.82 -9.95
CA TRP A 43 -1.92 5.96 -8.81
C TRP A 43 -3.13 6.40 -8.00
N GLY A 44 -3.74 7.56 -8.27
CA GLY A 44 -4.92 8.02 -7.55
C GLY A 44 -4.64 8.19 -6.05
N LYS A 45 -3.59 8.93 -5.71
CA LYS A 45 -3.11 9.11 -4.32
C LYS A 45 -4.25 9.55 -3.40
N ASN A 46 -5.09 10.50 -3.83
CA ASN A 46 -6.22 10.97 -3.03
C ASN A 46 -7.27 9.88 -2.74
N GLU A 47 -7.56 9.01 -3.71
CA GLU A 47 -8.49 7.89 -3.51
C GLU A 47 -7.91 6.86 -2.55
N ILE A 48 -6.61 6.57 -2.64
CA ILE A 48 -5.91 5.71 -1.67
C ILE A 48 -5.98 6.31 -0.27
N GLU A 49 -5.76 7.62 -0.12
CA GLU A 49 -5.91 8.30 1.18
C GLU A 49 -7.33 8.19 1.73
N LYS A 50 -8.34 8.35 0.88
CA LYS A 50 -9.75 8.21 1.27
C LYS A 50 -10.05 6.80 1.78
N HIS A 51 -9.59 5.76 1.09
CA HIS A 51 -9.75 4.37 1.54
C HIS A 51 -9.07 4.12 2.89
N TYR A 52 -7.88 4.68 3.13
CA TYR A 52 -7.24 4.59 4.44
C TYR A 52 -8.06 5.28 5.55
N ARG A 53 -8.63 6.45 5.27
CA ARG A 53 -9.50 7.15 6.24
C ARG A 53 -10.77 6.37 6.54
N GLU A 54 -11.35 5.70 5.54
CA GLU A 54 -12.49 4.81 5.72
C GLU A 54 -12.11 3.59 6.56
N LEU A 55 -10.96 2.96 6.29
CA LEU A 55 -10.42 1.87 7.09
C LEU A 55 -10.26 2.25 8.57
N PHE A 56 -9.80 3.46 8.87
CA PHE A 56 -9.68 3.94 10.26
C PHE A 56 -11.04 4.03 10.96
N LYS A 57 -12.08 4.50 10.25
CA LYS A 57 -13.44 4.53 10.79
C LYS A 57 -13.97 3.13 11.04
N GLU A 58 -13.71 2.19 10.13
CA GLU A 58 -14.09 0.78 10.28
C GLU A 58 -13.40 0.15 11.50
N TRP A 59 -12.09 0.37 11.67
CA TRP A 59 -11.36 -0.12 12.83
C TRP A 59 -11.92 0.43 14.14
N HIS A 60 -12.20 1.73 14.21
CA HIS A 60 -12.87 2.31 15.37
C HIS A 60 -14.22 1.65 15.65
N GLY A 61 -15.03 1.43 14.61
CA GLY A 61 -16.31 0.74 14.73
C GLY A 61 -16.17 -0.70 15.23
N ILE A 62 -15.15 -1.44 14.79
CA ILE A 62 -14.88 -2.82 15.24
C ILE A 62 -14.47 -2.83 16.71
N LEU A 63 -13.59 -1.90 17.13
CA LEU A 63 -13.10 -1.83 18.50
C LEU A 63 -14.21 -1.55 19.51
N SER A 64 -15.21 -0.76 19.13
CA SER A 64 -16.37 -0.42 19.97
C SER A 64 -17.45 -1.50 20.06
N LYS A 65 -17.40 -2.57 19.25
CA LYS A 65 -18.39 -3.67 19.31
C LYS A 65 -18.14 -4.58 20.52
N GLU A 66 -19.20 -5.23 21.01
CA GLU A 66 -19.08 -6.33 21.98
C GLU A 66 -18.75 -7.63 21.26
N LEU A 67 -17.45 -7.84 21.01
CA LEU A 67 -16.87 -9.03 20.40
C LEU A 67 -15.66 -9.47 21.22
N THR A 68 -15.27 -10.74 21.09
CA THR A 68 -14.02 -11.22 21.69
C THR A 68 -12.81 -10.49 21.09
N LYS A 69 -11.69 -10.47 21.82
CA LYS A 69 -10.47 -9.79 21.36
C LYS A 69 -9.97 -10.42 20.05
N GLU A 70 -10.09 -11.74 19.95
CA GLU A 70 -9.71 -12.55 18.80
C GLU A 70 -10.54 -12.19 17.57
N GLU A 71 -11.86 -12.11 17.70
CA GLU A 71 -12.76 -11.72 16.60
C GLU A 71 -12.51 -10.30 16.11
N LYS A 72 -12.27 -9.35 17.04
CA LYS A 72 -11.90 -7.97 16.68
C LYS A 72 -10.60 -7.95 15.89
N MET A 73 -9.59 -8.66 16.37
CA MET A 73 -8.28 -8.71 15.72
C MET A 73 -8.39 -9.34 14.33
N GLN A 74 -9.19 -10.40 14.18
CA GLN A 74 -9.45 -11.04 12.89
C GLN A 74 -10.11 -10.07 11.90
N GLN A 75 -11.14 -9.34 12.31
CA GLN A 75 -11.80 -8.34 11.45
C GLN A 75 -10.87 -7.20 11.04
N ILE A 76 -10.08 -6.69 11.98
CA ILE A 76 -9.09 -5.63 11.71
C ILE A 76 -8.02 -6.11 10.74
N LEU A 77 -7.51 -7.33 10.92
CA LEU A 77 -6.53 -7.94 10.02
C LEU A 77 -7.10 -8.10 8.61
N TYR A 78 -8.32 -8.61 8.46
CA TYR A 78 -8.93 -8.77 7.14
C TYR A 78 -9.17 -7.43 6.44
N GLY A 79 -9.65 -6.42 7.17
CA GLY A 79 -9.80 -5.07 6.64
C GLY A 79 -8.47 -4.50 6.16
N TYR A 80 -7.41 -4.70 6.94
CA TYR A 80 -6.08 -4.21 6.57
C TYR A 80 -5.52 -4.92 5.34
N ILE A 81 -5.62 -6.25 5.27
CA ILE A 81 -5.18 -7.05 4.10
C ILE A 81 -5.95 -6.60 2.85
N LYS A 82 -7.25 -6.36 2.95
CA LYS A 82 -8.07 -5.88 1.83
C LYS A 82 -7.54 -4.55 1.30
N MET A 83 -7.20 -3.60 2.19
CA MET A 83 -6.62 -2.33 1.79
C MET A 83 -5.24 -2.49 1.13
N LEU A 84 -4.35 -3.28 1.73
CA LEU A 84 -3.00 -3.49 1.20
C LEU A 84 -2.98 -4.13 -0.20
N ARG A 85 -4.00 -4.91 -0.57
CA ARG A 85 -4.14 -5.46 -1.94
C ARG A 85 -4.37 -4.39 -3.01
N THR A 86 -4.94 -3.25 -2.62
CA THR A 86 -5.19 -2.12 -3.52
C THR A 86 -4.13 -1.03 -3.39
N ASP A 87 -3.22 -1.13 -2.42
CA ASP A 87 -2.11 -0.18 -2.24
C ASP A 87 -0.98 -0.51 -3.23
N PRO A 88 -0.58 0.44 -4.11
CA PRO A 88 0.54 0.24 -5.03
C PRO A 88 1.92 0.21 -4.35
N GLY A 89 2.02 0.39 -3.03
CA GLY A 89 3.28 0.28 -2.30
C GLY A 89 4.28 1.36 -2.66
N LEU A 90 3.81 2.62 -2.77
CA LEU A 90 4.62 3.73 -3.26
C LEU A 90 5.80 4.03 -2.33
N PRO A 91 7.00 4.25 -2.88
CA PRO A 91 8.17 4.60 -2.07
C PRO A 91 8.03 5.99 -1.42
N PRO A 92 8.65 6.22 -0.25
CA PRO A 92 8.60 7.52 0.45
C PRO A 92 9.15 8.69 -0.39
N SER A 93 9.99 8.42 -1.38
CA SER A 93 10.49 9.43 -2.32
C SER A 93 9.40 10.03 -3.21
N LEU A 94 8.29 9.31 -3.44
CA LEU A 94 7.16 9.76 -4.27
C LEU A 94 6.00 10.36 -3.46
N VAL A 95 5.68 9.77 -2.31
CA VAL A 95 4.52 10.18 -1.50
C VAL A 95 4.89 11.05 -0.29
N GLY A 96 6.19 11.17 -0.01
CA GLY A 96 6.72 11.88 1.15
C GLY A 96 6.67 11.06 2.44
N LYS A 97 7.30 11.59 3.49
CA LYS A 97 7.42 10.94 4.80
C LYS A 97 6.13 10.94 5.62
N LYS A 98 5.15 11.76 5.25
CA LYS A 98 3.85 11.91 5.94
C LYS A 98 2.73 11.13 5.26
N TRP A 99 3.07 10.08 4.52
CA TRP A 99 2.09 9.27 3.82
C TRP A 99 1.23 8.45 4.80
N ILE A 100 -0.07 8.41 4.53
CA ILE A 100 -1.09 7.84 5.43
C ILE A 100 -0.90 6.33 5.68
N SER A 101 -0.23 5.60 4.78
CA SER A 101 0.03 4.17 5.02
C SER A 101 0.98 3.93 6.19
N PHE A 102 1.89 4.87 6.48
CA PHE A 102 2.76 4.80 7.66
C PHE A 102 1.95 4.98 8.95
N GLU A 103 0.99 5.90 8.94
CA GLU A 103 0.06 6.09 10.05
C GLU A 103 -0.82 4.85 10.24
N ALA A 104 -1.35 4.28 9.15
CA ALA A 104 -2.14 3.07 9.20
C ALA A 104 -1.38 1.90 9.83
N PHE A 105 -0.10 1.73 9.50
CA PHE A 105 0.74 0.70 10.09
C PHE A 105 1.00 0.94 11.58
N ASN A 106 1.18 2.20 12.00
CA ASN A 106 1.35 2.54 13.41
C ASN A 106 0.08 2.25 14.22
N ILE A 107 -1.07 2.71 13.74
CA ILE A 107 -2.37 2.42 14.37
C ILE A 107 -2.60 0.92 14.45
N TYR A 108 -2.32 0.16 13.38
CA TYR A 108 -2.46 -1.30 13.39
C TYR A 108 -1.60 -1.96 14.48
N LYS A 109 -0.34 -1.52 14.66
CA LYS A 109 0.53 -2.04 15.72
C LYS A 109 -0.02 -1.73 17.11
N GLU A 110 -0.53 -0.52 17.32
CA GLU A 110 -1.13 -0.11 18.59
C GLU A 110 -2.35 -0.98 18.91
N ILE A 111 -3.26 -1.15 17.94
CA ILE A 111 -4.44 -2.00 18.09
C ILE A 111 -4.04 -3.44 18.40
N ARG A 112 -3.08 -3.98 17.65
CA ARG A 112 -2.54 -5.32 17.92
C ARG A 112 -1.99 -5.42 19.33
N GLY A 113 -1.28 -4.39 19.81
CA GLY A 113 -0.80 -4.30 21.19
C GLY A 113 -1.94 -4.33 22.19
N ILE A 114 -3.01 -3.56 21.99
CA ILE A 114 -4.16 -3.52 22.90
C ILE A 114 -4.91 -4.87 22.93
N LEU A 115 -5.12 -5.49 21.78
CA LEU A 115 -5.92 -6.70 21.65
C LEU A 115 -5.15 -7.97 22.02
N LEU A 116 -3.83 -8.01 21.79
CA LEU A 116 -2.98 -9.19 22.01
C LEU A 116 -1.97 -9.02 23.15
N ALA A 117 -1.98 -7.91 23.89
CA ALA A 117 -1.23 -7.83 25.13
C ALA A 117 -1.79 -8.86 26.12
N ILE A 118 -0.90 -9.76 26.53
CA ILE A 118 -1.07 -10.73 27.61
C ILE A 118 -0.76 -10.02 28.92
#